data_AF-A0A101RNP2-F1
#
_entry.id   AF-A0A101RNP2-F1
#
_cell.length_a   1.000
_cell.length_b   1.000
_cell.length_c   1.000
_cell.angle_alpha   90.00
_cell.angle_beta   90.00
_cell.angle_gamma   90.00
#
_symmetry.space_group_name_H-M   'P 1'
#
loop_
_entity.id
_entity.type
_entity.pdbx_description
1 polymer ?
#
loop_
_entity_poly.entity_id
_entity_poly.type
_entity_poly.pdbx_seq_one_letter_code
_entity_poly.pdbx_strand_id
1 'polypeptide(L)'
;MGASAWDTETKRPIHVDQGVEGLPIGLAGGRYLCRACTDPLILKGAKPEAKVTPHFAHQGGGPCRLPDREAEIDADDEVVIQLSHQIRALPGVTGCTLASPGDDPHQPIGLPPVVVAQCGETTVVIERPGTLPSPQAVRRRILAVRDHHAGAAHVWFLRRDLGQFGELPSHTVRLGGRDVEHQRVAPTEQQLAILDAGGHVYWLDGKLVLVSYGYHAFRHPARPEQDWTAWPKWPRRKDPRDDWRISKPRPAPTADCWGLVSIALSSLTRTRAAFHPADAHKIMDELYVAQEGRYRWRDRRAREVYAERNAPRPPRPAAPVPAAEAPAATTEPATVAELPQSPEATGRQDAEAPAPSADLPQDFPPPPAAPPTIPPPPQDPPAVSPVPRQRRWTDALRVLRRRRGQ
;
A
#
# COMPACT_ATOMS: atom_id res chain seq x y z
N MET A 1 37.13 -11.85 -11.01
CA MET A 1 36.60 -12.38 -12.28
C MET A 1 35.14 -12.03 -12.29
N GLY A 2 34.65 -11.37 -13.34
CA GLY A 2 33.29 -10.85 -13.36
C GLY A 2 32.30 -11.86 -13.92
N ALA A 3 31.15 -12.02 -13.25
CA ALA A 3 30.01 -12.78 -13.76
C ALA A 3 29.16 -11.98 -14.75
N SER A 4 29.36 -10.65 -14.80
CA SER A 4 28.64 -9.76 -15.70
C SER A 4 29.55 -8.77 -16.43
N ALA A 5 29.05 -8.24 -17.55
CA ALA A 5 29.67 -7.15 -18.29
C ALA A 5 28.60 -6.26 -18.91
N TRP A 6 28.95 -5.00 -19.20
CA TRP A 6 28.14 -4.15 -20.06
C TRP A 6 28.46 -4.43 -21.53
N ASP A 7 27.45 -4.69 -22.34
CA ASP A 7 27.58 -4.85 -23.78
C ASP A 7 27.28 -3.53 -24.49
N THR A 8 28.29 -2.95 -25.14
CA THR A 8 28.16 -1.67 -25.86
C THR A 8 27.31 -1.77 -27.12
N GLU A 9 27.17 -2.96 -27.71
CA GLU A 9 26.38 -3.18 -28.92
C GLU A 9 24.88 -3.23 -28.58
N THR A 10 24.50 -4.05 -27.61
CA THR A 10 23.09 -4.18 -27.19
C THR A 10 22.67 -3.14 -26.15
N LYS A 11 23.63 -2.40 -25.57
CA LYS A 11 23.46 -1.42 -24.49
C LYS A 11 22.77 -2.01 -23.27
N ARG A 12 23.20 -3.21 -22.87
CA ARG A 12 22.60 -3.99 -21.77
C ARG A 12 23.67 -4.70 -20.96
N PRO A 13 23.42 -4.96 -19.67
CA PRO A 13 24.23 -5.91 -18.93
C PRO A 13 23.98 -7.33 -19.45
N ILE A 14 25.06 -8.09 -19.55
CA ILE A 14 25.06 -9.52 -19.86
C ILE A 14 25.57 -10.24 -18.62
N HIS A 15 24.90 -11.34 -18.26
CA HIS A 15 25.31 -12.23 -17.18
C HIS A 15 25.59 -13.61 -17.76
N VAL A 16 26.75 -14.19 -17.44
CA VAL A 16 27.20 -15.45 -18.03
C VAL A 16 26.33 -16.65 -17.66
N ASP A 17 25.65 -16.59 -16.53
CA ASP A 17 24.69 -17.59 -16.03
C ASP A 17 23.38 -17.63 -16.83
N GLN A 18 23.05 -16.54 -17.54
CA GLN A 18 21.89 -16.45 -18.43
C GLN A 18 22.17 -17.00 -19.83
N GLY A 19 23.40 -17.44 -20.09
CA GLY A 19 23.86 -17.99 -21.35
C GLY A 19 24.79 -17.04 -22.11
N VAL A 20 25.74 -17.63 -22.83
CA VAL A 20 26.74 -16.91 -23.64
C VAL A 20 26.66 -17.26 -25.13
N GLU A 21 25.60 -17.94 -25.54
CA GLU A 21 25.38 -18.34 -26.92
C GLU A 21 25.26 -17.11 -27.83
N GLY A 22 25.99 -17.12 -28.96
CA GLY A 22 26.01 -16.01 -29.91
C GLY A 22 26.87 -14.81 -29.49
N LEU A 23 27.50 -14.83 -28.32
CA LEU A 23 28.40 -13.77 -27.88
C LEU A 23 29.81 -13.92 -28.48
N PRO A 24 30.37 -12.87 -29.11
CA PRO A 24 31.75 -12.89 -29.58
C PRO A 24 32.73 -13.19 -28.43
N ILE A 25 33.59 -14.19 -28.61
CA ILE A 25 34.58 -14.62 -27.61
C ILE A 25 35.80 -13.71 -27.67
N GLY A 26 36.54 -13.62 -26.57
CA GLY A 26 37.76 -12.82 -26.50
C GLY A 26 37.45 -11.35 -26.25
N LEU A 27 38.31 -10.45 -26.75
CA LEU A 27 38.16 -9.01 -26.54
C LEU A 27 36.96 -8.42 -27.31
N ALA A 28 36.47 -9.11 -28.35
CA ALA A 28 35.30 -8.70 -29.11
C ALA A 28 35.34 -7.23 -29.56
N GLY A 29 36.50 -6.71 -29.95
CA GLY A 29 36.66 -5.30 -30.34
C GLY A 29 36.42 -4.28 -29.22
N GLY A 30 36.46 -4.68 -27.95
CA GLY A 30 36.12 -3.81 -26.82
C GLY A 30 34.61 -3.73 -26.53
N ARG A 31 33.80 -4.65 -27.08
CA ARG A 31 32.35 -4.71 -26.89
C ARG A 31 31.93 -4.82 -25.42
N TYR A 32 32.68 -5.57 -24.62
CA TYR A 32 32.36 -5.80 -23.21
C TYR A 32 33.13 -4.83 -22.33
N LEU A 33 32.44 -4.10 -21.48
CA LEU A 33 33.02 -3.19 -20.50
C LEU A 33 32.72 -3.66 -19.08
N CYS A 34 33.68 -3.48 -18.17
CA CYS A 34 33.45 -3.69 -16.74
C CYS A 34 32.42 -2.68 -16.24
N ARG A 35 31.37 -3.14 -15.55
CA ARG A 35 30.33 -2.26 -15.01
C ARG A 35 30.80 -1.42 -13.82
N ALA A 36 31.87 -1.85 -13.15
CA ALA A 36 32.47 -1.10 -12.05
C ALA A 36 33.47 -0.06 -12.56
N CYS A 37 34.42 -0.47 -13.40
CA CYS A 37 35.53 0.40 -13.80
C CYS A 37 35.49 0.89 -15.24
N THR A 38 34.56 0.44 -16.08
CA THR A 38 34.42 0.77 -17.52
C THR A 38 35.55 0.28 -18.42
N ASP A 39 36.55 -0.41 -17.88
CA ASP A 39 37.65 -0.94 -18.70
C ASP A 39 37.19 -2.12 -19.57
N PRO A 40 37.78 -2.33 -20.77
CA PRO A 40 37.43 -3.44 -21.64
C PRO A 40 37.68 -4.82 -21.01
N LEU A 41 36.71 -5.71 -21.21
CA LEU A 41 36.71 -7.10 -20.75
C LEU A 41 36.86 -8.08 -21.91
N ILE A 42 37.35 -9.27 -21.57
CA ILE A 42 37.50 -10.42 -22.45
C ILE A 42 36.53 -11.51 -21.99
N LEU A 43 35.67 -12.01 -22.88
CA LEU A 43 34.87 -13.21 -22.62
C LEU A 43 35.73 -14.46 -22.81
N LYS A 44 35.94 -15.22 -21.73
CA LYS A 44 36.68 -16.49 -21.72
C LYS A 44 35.73 -17.64 -21.41
N GLY A 45 36.14 -18.89 -21.69
CA GLY A 45 35.37 -20.08 -21.32
C GLY A 45 34.07 -20.35 -22.10
N ALA A 46 33.73 -19.50 -23.09
CA ALA A 46 32.49 -19.62 -23.86
C ALA A 46 32.55 -20.60 -25.05
N LYS A 47 33.71 -21.24 -25.31
CA LYS A 47 33.82 -22.27 -26.36
C LYS A 47 33.20 -23.58 -25.86
N PRO A 48 32.50 -24.36 -26.71
CA PRO A 48 31.94 -25.66 -26.32
C PRO A 48 32.95 -26.63 -25.68
N GLU A 49 34.21 -26.55 -26.11
CA GLU A 49 35.31 -27.41 -25.61
C GLU A 49 36.07 -26.81 -24.41
N ALA A 50 35.64 -25.67 -23.88
CA ALA A 50 36.34 -25.03 -22.78
C ALA A 50 36.22 -25.83 -21.48
N LYS A 51 37.35 -26.07 -20.81
CA LYS A 51 37.40 -26.74 -19.50
C LYS A 51 37.01 -25.82 -18.32
N VAL A 52 36.75 -24.55 -18.59
CA VAL A 52 36.41 -23.53 -17.60
C VAL A 52 35.06 -22.93 -17.95
N THR A 53 34.29 -22.60 -16.92
CA THR A 53 33.00 -21.92 -17.10
C THR A 53 33.20 -20.55 -17.75
N PRO A 54 32.22 -20.10 -18.58
CA PRO A 54 32.28 -18.78 -19.17
C PRO A 54 32.40 -17.68 -18.11
N HIS A 55 33.28 -16.70 -18.33
CA HIS A 55 33.47 -15.57 -17.43
C HIS A 55 34.10 -14.38 -18.15
N PHE A 56 33.90 -13.19 -17.60
CA PHE A 56 34.58 -11.98 -18.06
C PHE A 56 35.85 -11.71 -17.25
N ALA A 57 36.92 -11.30 -17.95
CA ALA A 57 38.21 -10.96 -17.34
C ALA A 57 38.81 -9.70 -17.96
N HIS A 58 39.47 -8.88 -17.14
CA HIS A 58 40.31 -7.78 -17.64
C HIS A 58 41.47 -8.32 -18.47
N GLN A 59 41.95 -7.52 -19.44
CA GLN A 59 43.02 -7.94 -20.36
C GLN A 59 44.30 -8.40 -19.63
N GLY A 60 44.68 -7.71 -18.54
CA GLY A 60 45.83 -8.07 -17.72
C GLY A 60 45.64 -9.29 -16.81
N GLY A 61 44.46 -9.92 -16.81
CA GLY A 61 44.12 -11.06 -15.96
C GLY A 61 43.96 -10.75 -14.46
N GLY A 62 44.22 -9.50 -14.05
CA GLY A 62 44.06 -9.03 -12.67
C GLY A 62 42.60 -8.78 -12.26
N PRO A 63 42.37 -8.52 -10.96
CA PRO A 63 41.06 -8.10 -10.45
C PRO A 63 40.65 -6.74 -11.02
N CYS A 64 39.38 -6.39 -10.89
CA CYS A 64 38.90 -5.04 -11.18
C CYS A 64 39.69 -4.01 -10.36
N ARG A 65 39.96 -2.83 -10.95
CA ARG A 65 40.58 -1.70 -10.24
C ARG A 65 39.66 -1.09 -9.17
N LEU A 66 38.36 -1.38 -9.23
CA LEU A 66 37.33 -1.00 -8.26
C LEU A 66 36.64 -2.27 -7.74
N PRO A 67 37.34 -3.10 -6.94
CA PRO A 67 36.83 -4.41 -6.53
C PRO A 67 35.60 -4.29 -5.60
N ASP A 68 35.56 -3.30 -4.72
CA ASP A 68 34.42 -3.10 -3.82
C ASP A 68 33.15 -2.74 -4.59
N ARG A 69 33.30 -1.89 -5.63
CA ARG A 69 32.18 -1.52 -6.50
C ARG A 69 31.70 -2.68 -7.37
N GLU A 70 32.62 -3.51 -7.86
CA GLU A 70 32.28 -4.75 -8.58
C GLU A 70 31.47 -5.68 -7.67
N ALA A 71 31.90 -5.87 -6.42
CA ALA A 71 31.18 -6.69 -5.45
C ALA A 71 29.79 -6.14 -5.10
N GLU A 72 29.62 -4.81 -4.96
CA GLU A 72 28.31 -4.18 -4.77
C GLU A 72 27.37 -4.44 -5.95
N ILE A 73 27.86 -4.28 -7.19
CA ILE A 73 27.07 -4.51 -8.40
C ILE A 73 26.64 -5.98 -8.49
N ASP A 74 27.57 -6.91 -8.28
CA ASP A 74 27.28 -8.34 -8.31
C ASP A 74 26.27 -8.74 -7.22
N ALA A 75 26.37 -8.14 -6.03
CA ALA A 75 25.42 -8.39 -4.93
C ALA A 75 24.01 -7.86 -5.25
N ASP A 76 23.90 -6.66 -5.83
CA ASP A 76 22.61 -6.10 -6.24
C ASP A 76 21.98 -6.90 -7.41
N ASP A 77 22.79 -7.33 -8.38
CA ASP A 77 22.34 -8.15 -9.49
C ASP A 77 21.81 -9.52 -9.03
N GLU A 78 22.50 -10.18 -8.09
CA GLU A 78 22.06 -11.47 -7.56
C GLU A 78 20.66 -11.38 -6.94
N VAL A 79 20.36 -10.28 -6.23
CA VAL A 79 19.03 -10.02 -5.67
C VAL A 79 17.97 -9.88 -6.78
N VAL A 80 18.30 -9.18 -7.87
CA VAL A 80 17.40 -9.02 -9.03
C VAL A 80 17.22 -10.33 -9.78
N ILE A 81 18.27 -11.10 -10.00
CA ILE A 81 18.24 -12.40 -10.66
C ILE A 81 17.35 -13.35 -9.85
N GLN A 82 17.53 -13.41 -8.53
CA GLN A 82 16.68 -14.21 -7.65
C GLN A 82 15.21 -13.75 -7.70
N LEU A 83 14.95 -12.44 -7.72
CA LEU A 83 13.60 -11.92 -7.89
C LEU A 83 13.02 -12.34 -9.25
N SER A 84 13.80 -12.29 -10.33
CA SER A 84 13.36 -12.68 -11.67
C SER A 84 12.91 -14.15 -11.70
N HIS A 85 13.61 -15.04 -10.99
CA HIS A 85 13.23 -16.44 -10.84
C HIS A 85 11.92 -16.59 -10.06
N GLN A 86 11.73 -15.81 -8.98
CA GLN A 86 10.49 -15.81 -8.22
C GLN A 86 9.31 -15.32 -9.06
N ILE A 87 9.48 -14.23 -9.83
CA ILE A 87 8.45 -13.68 -10.72
C ILE A 87 8.13 -14.66 -11.84
N ARG A 88 9.15 -15.26 -12.48
CA ARG A 88 8.97 -16.27 -13.55
C ARG A 88 8.16 -17.48 -13.06
N ALA A 89 8.31 -17.86 -11.79
CA ALA A 89 7.56 -18.96 -11.19
C ALA A 89 6.10 -18.61 -10.83
N LEU A 90 5.68 -17.35 -10.97
CA LEU A 90 4.31 -16.94 -10.67
C LEU A 90 3.32 -17.40 -11.76
N PRO A 91 2.09 -17.80 -11.39
CA PRO A 91 1.07 -18.15 -12.38
C PRO A 91 0.76 -16.98 -13.32
N GLY A 92 0.63 -17.24 -14.62
CA GLY A 92 0.24 -16.23 -15.62
C GLY A 92 1.38 -15.36 -16.15
N VAL A 93 2.61 -15.54 -15.66
CA VAL A 93 3.80 -14.94 -16.25
C VAL A 93 4.23 -15.74 -17.48
N THR A 94 4.21 -15.13 -18.65
CA THR A 94 4.53 -15.76 -19.94
C THR A 94 5.94 -15.41 -20.44
N GLY A 95 6.49 -14.28 -19.97
CA GLY A 95 7.84 -13.83 -20.27
C GLY A 95 8.45 -13.13 -19.07
N CYS A 96 9.75 -13.35 -18.83
CA CYS A 96 10.48 -12.71 -17.74
C CYS A 96 11.96 -12.56 -18.15
N THR A 97 12.38 -11.32 -18.35
CA THR A 97 13.72 -10.93 -18.82
C THR A 97 14.30 -9.83 -17.95
N LEU A 98 15.62 -9.63 -18.01
CA LEU A 98 16.27 -8.49 -17.39
C LEU A 98 16.55 -7.40 -18.42
N ALA A 99 16.46 -6.14 -18.00
CA ALA A 99 16.82 -4.98 -18.81
C ALA A 99 17.43 -3.87 -17.93
N SER A 100 18.18 -2.94 -18.52
CA SER A 100 18.69 -1.76 -17.83
C SER A 100 18.30 -0.46 -18.55
N PRO A 101 17.00 -0.10 -18.57
CA PRO A 101 16.51 1.07 -19.29
C PRO A 101 17.15 2.36 -18.78
N GLY A 102 17.74 3.12 -19.71
CA GLY A 102 18.36 4.42 -19.44
C GLY A 102 19.71 4.36 -18.74
N ASP A 103 20.26 3.16 -18.50
CA ASP A 103 21.59 3.02 -17.93
C ASP A 103 22.66 3.22 -19.01
N ASP A 104 23.78 3.84 -18.65
CA ASP A 104 24.91 4.14 -19.53
C ASP A 104 26.21 3.84 -18.75
N PRO A 105 27.17 3.10 -19.32
CA PRO A 105 28.40 2.74 -18.62
C PRO A 105 29.26 3.96 -18.22
N HIS A 106 29.17 5.06 -18.95
CA HIS A 106 29.88 6.31 -18.67
C HIS A 106 29.08 7.26 -17.77
N GLN A 107 27.76 7.08 -17.68
CA GLN A 107 26.89 7.85 -16.79
C GLN A 107 25.85 6.94 -16.12
N PRO A 108 26.30 6.00 -15.27
CA PRO A 108 25.40 4.98 -14.73
C PRO A 108 24.34 5.65 -13.86
N ILE A 109 23.09 5.18 -13.99
CA ILE A 109 22.00 5.60 -13.08
C ILE A 109 22.28 5.07 -11.66
N GLY A 110 23.12 4.05 -11.53
CA GLY A 110 23.50 3.46 -10.25
C GLY A 110 22.42 2.54 -9.70
N LEU A 111 21.54 2.05 -10.56
CA LEU A 111 20.50 1.07 -10.26
C LEU A 111 20.84 -0.28 -10.88
N PRO A 112 20.46 -1.40 -10.24
CA PRO A 112 20.59 -2.70 -10.88
C PRO A 112 19.62 -2.84 -12.06
N PRO A 113 19.73 -3.94 -12.82
CA PRO A 113 18.75 -4.28 -13.85
C PRO A 113 17.32 -4.36 -13.28
N VAL A 114 16.32 -4.11 -14.13
CA VAL A 114 14.90 -4.39 -13.83
C VAL A 114 14.53 -5.77 -14.30
N VAL A 115 13.54 -6.35 -13.62
CA VAL A 115 12.79 -7.48 -14.14
C VAL A 115 11.66 -6.95 -15.02
N VAL A 116 11.66 -7.31 -16.29
CA VAL A 116 10.56 -7.05 -17.23
C VAL A 116 9.76 -8.33 -17.39
N ALA A 117 8.53 -8.33 -16.88
CA ALA A 117 7.65 -9.49 -16.92
C ALA A 117 6.39 -9.22 -17.75
N GLN A 118 6.00 -10.21 -18.54
CA GLN A 118 4.74 -10.22 -19.28
C GLN A 118 3.72 -11.07 -18.52
N CYS A 119 2.58 -10.46 -18.20
CA CYS A 119 1.45 -11.10 -17.51
C CYS A 119 0.19 -10.86 -18.34
N GLY A 120 -0.24 -11.87 -19.09
CA GLY A 120 -1.31 -11.70 -20.08
C GLY A 120 -0.97 -10.62 -21.10
N GLU A 121 -1.82 -9.60 -21.21
CA GLU A 121 -1.61 -8.45 -22.11
C GLU A 121 -0.79 -7.32 -21.47
N THR A 122 -0.49 -7.43 -20.17
CA THR A 122 0.21 -6.38 -19.43
C THR A 122 1.70 -6.65 -19.36
N THR A 123 2.50 -5.61 -19.58
CA THR A 123 3.92 -5.60 -19.25
C THR A 123 4.11 -4.90 -17.91
N VAL A 124 4.89 -5.50 -17.02
CA VAL A 124 5.31 -4.88 -15.75
C VAL A 124 6.82 -4.79 -15.71
N VAL A 125 7.30 -3.61 -15.32
CA VAL A 125 8.72 -3.36 -15.04
C VAL A 125 8.88 -3.26 -13.53
N ILE A 126 9.70 -4.15 -12.98
CA ILE A 126 9.87 -4.35 -11.55
C ILE A 126 11.30 -3.96 -11.16
N GLU A 127 11.41 -2.94 -10.31
CA GLU A 127 12.66 -2.46 -9.73
C GLU A 127 12.88 -3.11 -8.37
N ARG A 128 14.13 -3.46 -8.07
CA ARG A 128 14.53 -4.01 -6.77
C ARG A 128 15.88 -3.42 -6.34
N PRO A 129 15.94 -2.11 -6.02
CA PRO A 129 17.18 -1.49 -5.62
C PRO A 129 17.62 -1.96 -4.23
N GLY A 130 18.93 -2.12 -4.04
CA GLY A 130 19.54 -2.27 -2.71
C GLY A 130 19.41 -1.00 -1.87
N THR A 131 19.63 0.15 -2.49
CA THR A 131 19.43 1.50 -1.91
C THR A 131 18.62 2.37 -2.87
N LEU A 132 17.67 3.14 -2.34
CA LEU A 132 16.90 4.07 -3.16
C LEU A 132 17.81 5.15 -3.78
N PRO A 133 17.75 5.37 -5.10
CA PRO A 133 18.58 6.37 -5.76
C PRO A 133 18.02 7.77 -5.52
N SER A 134 18.75 8.80 -5.93
CA SER A 134 18.27 10.19 -5.82
C SER A 134 16.96 10.41 -6.60
N PRO A 135 16.10 11.38 -6.20
CA PRO A 135 14.86 11.70 -6.92
C PRO A 135 15.07 11.98 -8.42
N GLN A 136 16.20 12.58 -8.81
CA GLN A 136 16.52 12.83 -10.21
C GLN A 136 16.84 11.54 -10.97
N ALA A 137 17.56 10.61 -10.35
CA ALA A 137 17.82 9.28 -10.91
C ALA A 137 16.53 8.46 -11.05
N VAL A 138 15.62 8.52 -10.06
CA VAL A 138 14.26 7.94 -10.16
C VAL A 138 13.53 8.46 -11.40
N ARG A 139 13.47 9.79 -11.58
CA ARG A 139 12.78 10.40 -12.73
C ARG A 139 13.39 9.95 -14.07
N ARG A 140 14.72 9.97 -14.20
CA ARG A 140 15.42 9.49 -15.42
C ARG A 140 15.07 8.03 -15.71
N ARG A 141 15.11 7.18 -14.69
CA ARG A 141 14.80 5.75 -14.83
C ARG A 141 13.35 5.52 -15.28
N ILE A 142 12.39 6.18 -14.66
CA ILE A 142 10.97 6.03 -15.00
C ILE A 142 10.69 6.54 -16.43
N LEU A 143 11.32 7.64 -16.85
CA LEU A 143 11.24 8.12 -18.24
C LEU A 143 11.80 7.07 -19.21
N ALA A 144 13.00 6.55 -18.94
CA ALA A 144 13.60 5.53 -19.80
C ALA A 144 12.75 4.25 -19.88
N VAL A 145 12.13 3.83 -18.76
CA VAL A 145 11.19 2.71 -18.74
C VAL A 145 9.99 2.97 -19.64
N ARG A 146 9.41 4.18 -19.60
CA ARG A 146 8.28 4.55 -20.47
C ARG A 146 8.66 4.54 -21.94
N ASP A 147 9.85 5.02 -22.27
CA ASP A 147 10.35 5.08 -23.65
C ASP A 147 10.56 3.67 -24.24
N HIS A 148 11.08 2.74 -23.44
CA HIS A 148 11.37 1.37 -23.88
C HIS A 148 10.18 0.41 -23.73
N HIS A 149 9.28 0.68 -22.79
CA HIS A 149 8.16 -0.18 -22.41
C HIS A 149 6.88 0.64 -22.23
N ALA A 150 6.43 1.26 -23.32
CA ALA A 150 5.22 2.08 -23.33
C ALA A 150 4.01 1.34 -22.76
N GLY A 151 3.27 1.98 -21.86
CA GLY A 151 2.08 1.41 -21.21
C GLY A 151 2.37 0.38 -20.11
N ALA A 152 3.64 0.06 -19.82
CA ALA A 152 3.98 -0.87 -18.75
C ALA A 152 3.67 -0.29 -17.36
N ALA A 153 3.19 -1.15 -16.46
CA ALA A 153 3.14 -0.80 -15.04
C ALA A 153 4.56 -0.77 -14.47
N HIS A 154 4.90 0.26 -13.69
CA HIS A 154 6.23 0.38 -13.08
C HIS A 154 6.13 0.22 -11.57
N VAL A 155 6.72 -0.84 -11.05
CA VAL A 155 6.62 -1.25 -9.65
C VAL A 155 8.01 -1.28 -9.02
N TRP A 156 8.14 -0.70 -7.83
CA TRP A 156 9.36 -0.70 -7.03
C TRP A 156 9.15 -1.56 -5.80
N PHE A 157 9.83 -2.71 -5.75
CA PHE A 157 9.88 -3.56 -4.56
C PHE A 157 11.04 -3.15 -3.66
N LEU A 158 10.72 -2.44 -2.59
CA LEU A 158 11.69 -1.97 -1.61
C LEU A 158 11.94 -3.01 -0.52
N ARG A 159 13.11 -2.93 0.09
CA ARG A 159 13.46 -3.80 1.22
C ARG A 159 12.74 -3.31 2.45
N ARG A 160 12.29 -4.25 3.28
CA ARG A 160 11.77 -3.93 4.61
C ARG A 160 12.94 -3.74 5.58
N ASP A 161 13.70 -2.67 5.39
CA ASP A 161 14.76 -2.22 6.30
C ASP A 161 14.48 -0.81 6.80
N LEU A 162 14.98 -0.47 7.99
CA LEU A 162 14.71 0.82 8.65
C LEU A 162 15.20 2.04 7.85
N GLY A 163 16.15 1.87 6.92
CA GLY A 163 16.63 2.94 6.05
C GLY A 163 15.65 3.28 4.92
N GLN A 164 14.83 2.32 4.50
CA GLN A 164 13.79 2.47 3.46
C GLN A 164 12.36 2.37 4.04
N PHE A 165 12.24 2.27 5.37
CA PHE A 165 11.01 2.00 6.09
C PHE A 165 10.96 2.90 7.33
N GLY A 166 10.44 4.13 7.16
CA GLY A 166 10.19 5.05 8.27
C GLY A 166 9.04 4.57 9.14
N GLU A 167 9.26 3.54 9.96
CA GLU A 167 8.21 2.89 10.75
C GLU A 167 7.50 3.90 11.66
N LEU A 168 6.18 3.95 11.52
CA LEU A 168 5.30 4.70 12.41
C LEU A 168 4.47 3.71 13.25
N PRO A 169 3.93 4.14 14.40
CA PRO A 169 3.06 3.29 15.19
C PRO A 169 1.92 2.74 14.33
N SER A 170 1.70 1.43 14.40
CA SER A 170 0.57 0.77 13.73
C SER A 170 -0.77 1.40 14.13
N HIS A 171 -1.78 1.21 13.28
CA HIS A 171 -3.15 1.60 13.61
C HIS A 171 -4.07 0.40 13.46
N THR A 172 -5.02 0.29 14.38
CA THR A 172 -6.03 -0.75 14.37
C THR A 172 -7.24 -0.30 13.56
N VAL A 173 -7.68 -1.14 12.64
CA VAL A 173 -8.83 -0.93 11.76
C VAL A 173 -9.80 -2.10 11.91
N ARG A 174 -11.10 -1.83 11.87
CA ARG A 174 -12.11 -2.88 11.98
C ARG A 174 -12.58 -3.30 10.59
N LEU A 175 -12.20 -4.50 10.17
CA LEU A 175 -12.50 -5.09 8.86
C LEU A 175 -13.29 -6.38 9.05
N GLY A 176 -14.42 -6.53 8.35
CA GLY A 176 -15.27 -7.73 8.47
C GLY A 176 -15.67 -8.07 9.91
N GLY A 177 -15.82 -7.06 10.76
CA GLY A 177 -16.17 -7.21 12.18
C GLY A 177 -15.00 -7.55 13.13
N ARG A 178 -13.76 -7.63 12.62
CA ARG A 178 -12.55 -7.93 13.40
C ARG A 178 -11.58 -6.76 13.41
N ASP A 179 -10.88 -6.60 14.52
CA ASP A 179 -9.81 -5.61 14.64
C ASP A 179 -8.54 -6.18 14.01
N VAL A 180 -7.96 -5.43 13.06
CA VAL A 180 -6.78 -5.78 12.29
C VAL A 180 -5.77 -4.65 12.46
N GLU A 181 -4.51 -4.97 12.76
CA GLU A 181 -3.44 -3.97 12.77
C GLU A 181 -2.87 -3.76 11.37
N HIS A 182 -2.81 -2.49 10.98
CA HIS A 182 -2.17 -2.05 9.75
C HIS A 182 -0.93 -1.22 10.12
N GLN A 183 0.22 -1.63 9.58
CA GLN A 183 1.47 -0.88 9.71
C GLN A 183 1.36 0.46 8.99
N ARG A 184 2.06 1.46 9.51
CA ARG A 184 2.18 2.78 8.89
C ARG A 184 3.65 3.13 8.69
N VAL A 185 3.93 3.87 7.64
CA VAL A 185 5.26 4.37 7.32
C VAL A 185 5.23 5.83 6.92
N ALA A 186 6.23 6.59 7.36
CA ALA A 186 6.54 7.90 6.81
C ALA A 186 7.30 7.70 5.49
N PRO A 187 6.77 8.19 4.35
CA PRO A 187 7.45 8.03 3.08
C PRO A 187 8.70 8.92 3.00
N THR A 188 9.75 8.43 2.35
CA THR A 188 10.94 9.24 2.05
C THR A 188 10.74 10.10 0.79
N GLU A 189 11.59 11.10 0.58
CA GLU A 189 11.56 11.93 -0.64
C GLU A 189 11.70 11.12 -1.93
N GLN A 190 12.54 10.08 -1.91
CA GLN A 190 12.72 9.16 -3.04
C GLN A 190 11.44 8.38 -3.33
N GLN A 191 10.71 7.94 -2.30
CA GLN A 191 9.47 7.19 -2.44
C GLN A 191 8.34 8.08 -2.98
N LEU A 192 8.26 9.33 -2.53
CA LEU A 192 7.36 10.34 -3.08
C LEU A 192 7.69 10.61 -4.56
N ALA A 193 8.98 10.76 -4.91
CA ALA A 193 9.40 10.96 -6.29
C ALA A 193 9.02 9.79 -7.22
N ILE A 194 9.02 8.54 -6.72
CA ILE A 194 8.54 7.38 -7.47
C ILE A 194 7.04 7.51 -7.76
N LEU A 195 6.23 7.84 -6.74
CA LEU A 195 4.78 8.01 -6.91
C LEU A 195 4.44 9.18 -7.85
N ASP A 196 5.09 10.33 -7.69
CA ASP A 196 4.89 11.52 -8.52
C ASP A 196 5.24 11.25 -9.98
N ALA A 197 6.29 10.47 -10.21
CA ALA A 197 6.66 10.04 -11.55
C ALA A 197 5.75 8.92 -12.09
N GLY A 198 4.73 8.47 -11.34
CA GLY A 198 3.69 7.53 -11.77
C GLY A 198 3.97 6.06 -11.49
N GLY A 199 5.09 5.75 -10.81
CA GLY A 199 5.42 4.41 -10.34
C GLY A 199 4.61 3.98 -9.12
N HIS A 200 4.77 2.73 -8.72
CA HIS A 200 4.18 2.15 -7.52
C HIS A 200 5.27 1.73 -6.54
N VAL A 201 5.08 2.01 -5.24
CA VAL A 201 6.01 1.61 -4.19
C VAL A 201 5.39 0.53 -3.31
N TYR A 202 6.01 -0.65 -3.33
CA TYR A 202 5.64 -1.81 -2.50
C TYR A 202 6.85 -2.30 -1.71
N TRP A 203 6.63 -3.01 -0.61
CA TRP A 203 7.71 -3.69 0.10
C TRP A 203 7.58 -5.20 -0.04
N LEU A 204 8.69 -5.86 -0.35
CA LEU A 204 8.76 -7.30 -0.43
C LEU A 204 9.33 -7.88 0.87
N ASP A 205 8.53 -8.67 1.57
CA ASP A 205 8.86 -9.34 2.83
C ASP A 205 8.69 -10.86 2.65
N GLY A 206 9.75 -11.49 2.13
CA GLY A 206 9.73 -12.90 1.73
C GLY A 206 8.68 -13.16 0.65
N LYS A 207 7.61 -13.88 1.00
CA LYS A 207 6.48 -14.21 0.09
C LYS A 207 5.30 -13.24 0.21
N LEU A 208 5.42 -12.21 1.03
CA LEU A 208 4.40 -11.18 1.23
C LEU A 208 4.81 -9.89 0.54
N VAL A 209 3.81 -9.19 0.03
CA VAL A 209 3.94 -7.87 -0.57
C VAL A 209 3.10 -6.92 0.26
N LEU A 210 3.71 -5.85 0.73
CA LEU A 210 3.06 -4.76 1.44
C LEU A 210 2.73 -3.65 0.44
N VAL A 211 1.44 -3.48 0.15
CA VAL A 211 0.91 -2.52 -0.81
C VAL A 211 0.49 -1.26 -0.07
N SER A 212 0.99 -0.10 -0.50
CA SER A 212 0.74 1.19 0.13
C SER A 212 -0.62 1.79 -0.23
N TYR A 213 -1.26 2.43 0.75
CA TYR A 213 -2.35 3.39 0.58
C TYR A 213 -2.06 4.64 1.40
N GLY A 214 -2.68 5.77 1.08
CA GLY A 214 -2.46 7.01 1.83
C GLY A 214 -3.34 7.05 3.07
N TYR A 215 -2.76 7.36 4.21
CA TYR A 215 -3.45 7.57 5.47
C TYR A 215 -3.48 9.07 5.78
N HIS A 216 -4.66 9.56 6.15
CA HIS A 216 -4.87 10.96 6.54
C HIS A 216 -5.49 10.98 7.93
N ALA A 217 -4.77 11.52 8.90
CA ALA A 217 -5.34 11.91 10.18
C ALA A 217 -6.17 13.17 9.98
N PHE A 218 -7.36 13.21 10.54
CA PHE A 218 -8.16 14.42 10.55
C PHE A 218 -8.99 14.51 11.82
N ARG A 219 -9.43 15.73 12.11
CA ARG A 219 -10.39 15.99 13.18
C ARG A 219 -11.73 16.37 12.56
N HIS A 220 -12.80 15.71 12.97
CA HIS A 220 -14.16 16.06 12.56
C HIS A 220 -14.44 17.54 12.92
N PRO A 221 -14.93 18.35 11.97
CA PRO A 221 -15.30 19.73 12.28
C PRO A 221 -16.46 19.74 13.28
N ALA A 222 -16.37 20.55 14.34
CA ALA A 222 -17.48 20.71 15.27
C ALA A 222 -18.59 21.52 14.60
N ARG A 223 -19.82 21.00 14.62
CA ARG A 223 -21.02 21.69 14.12
C ARG A 223 -21.92 22.12 15.29
N PRO A 224 -22.75 23.17 15.13
CA PRO A 224 -23.58 23.70 16.22
C PRO A 224 -24.51 22.66 16.88
N GLU A 225 -25.02 21.70 16.11
CA GLU A 225 -25.96 20.66 16.58
C GLU A 225 -25.26 19.36 17.00
N GLN A 226 -24.01 19.45 17.47
CA GLN A 226 -23.21 18.28 17.83
C GLN A 226 -22.54 18.48 19.19
N ASP A 227 -22.63 17.45 20.04
CA ASP A 227 -21.92 17.39 21.31
C ASP A 227 -20.94 16.20 21.30
N TRP A 228 -19.66 16.54 21.41
CA TRP A 228 -18.53 15.61 21.41
C TRP A 228 -18.01 15.31 22.83
N THR A 229 -18.66 15.81 23.88
CA THR A 229 -18.15 15.76 25.26
C THR A 229 -18.52 14.48 26.02
N ALA A 230 -19.66 13.84 25.70
CA ALA A 230 -20.14 12.66 26.41
C ALA A 230 -20.01 11.38 25.57
N TRP A 231 -18.81 10.80 25.53
CA TRP A 231 -18.48 9.60 24.76
C TRP A 231 -18.03 8.45 25.66
N PRO A 232 -18.95 7.62 26.18
CA PRO A 232 -18.63 6.51 27.07
C PRO A 232 -17.68 5.53 26.38
N LYS A 233 -16.67 5.05 27.10
CA LYS A 233 -15.62 4.12 26.62
C LYS A 233 -14.60 4.72 25.63
N TRP A 234 -14.71 6.01 25.27
CA TRP A 234 -13.62 6.66 24.54
C TRP A 234 -12.42 6.91 25.47
N PRO A 235 -11.17 6.70 25.01
CA PRO A 235 -10.01 7.00 25.83
C PRO A 235 -10.02 8.47 26.27
N ARG A 236 -9.99 8.74 27.58
CA ARG A 236 -10.07 10.12 28.14
C ARG A 236 -9.03 11.10 27.59
N ARG A 237 -7.92 10.60 27.06
CA ARG A 237 -6.83 11.40 26.48
C ARG A 237 -6.96 11.64 24.97
N LYS A 238 -8.02 11.15 24.33
CA LYS A 238 -8.26 11.29 22.88
C LYS A 238 -9.53 12.10 22.65
N ASP A 239 -9.50 13.01 21.69
CA ASP A 239 -10.70 13.69 21.23
C ASP A 239 -11.53 12.69 20.39
N PRO A 240 -12.83 12.51 20.65
CA PRO A 240 -13.68 11.63 19.82
C PRO A 240 -13.82 12.10 18.37
N ARG A 241 -13.46 13.37 18.10
CA ARG A 241 -13.35 13.90 16.75
C ARG A 241 -12.09 13.45 16.02
N ASP A 242 -11.08 12.92 16.70
CA ASP A 242 -9.85 12.45 16.04
C ASP A 242 -10.15 11.14 15.27
N ASP A 243 -10.06 11.19 13.95
CA ASP A 243 -10.35 10.07 13.04
C ASP A 243 -9.30 9.97 11.93
N TRP A 244 -9.51 9.01 11.04
CA TRP A 244 -8.69 8.84 9.86
C TRP A 244 -9.50 8.50 8.63
N ARG A 245 -8.98 8.92 7.48
CA ARG A 245 -9.46 8.56 6.14
C ARG A 245 -8.31 8.00 5.30
N ILE A 246 -8.65 7.33 4.21
CA ILE A 246 -7.66 6.76 3.30
C ILE A 246 -7.81 7.29 1.88
N SER A 247 -6.68 7.37 1.16
CA SER A 247 -6.64 7.52 -0.29
C SER A 247 -6.15 6.21 -0.90
N LYS A 248 -6.87 5.70 -1.90
CA LYS A 248 -6.63 4.43 -2.60
C LYS A 248 -6.92 4.61 -4.10
N PRO A 249 -6.39 3.76 -4.99
CA PRO A 249 -5.48 2.63 -4.71
C PRO A 249 -4.04 3.05 -4.41
N ARG A 250 -3.70 4.34 -4.58
CA ARG A 250 -2.37 4.89 -4.30
C ARG A 250 -2.44 5.91 -3.17
N PRO A 251 -1.34 6.11 -2.43
CA PRO A 251 -1.22 7.27 -1.56
C PRO A 251 -1.38 8.56 -2.34
N ALA A 252 -2.25 9.45 -1.86
CA ALA A 252 -2.33 10.81 -2.38
C ALA A 252 -1.10 11.61 -1.93
N PRO A 253 -0.63 12.60 -2.71
CA PRO A 253 0.49 13.46 -2.32
C PRO A 253 0.28 14.18 -0.97
N THR A 254 -0.98 14.38 -0.58
CA THR A 254 -1.39 15.04 0.67
C THR A 254 -1.58 14.09 1.85
N ALA A 255 -1.27 12.80 1.70
CA ALA A 255 -1.38 11.85 2.80
C ALA A 255 -0.32 12.11 3.88
N ASP A 256 -0.72 12.11 5.15
CA ASP A 256 0.20 12.33 6.28
C ASP A 256 1.24 11.21 6.41
N CYS A 257 0.83 9.98 6.08
CA CYS A 257 1.70 8.81 6.03
C CYS A 257 1.09 7.73 5.13
N TRP A 258 1.78 6.61 4.94
CA TRP A 258 1.25 5.49 4.16
C TRP A 258 0.88 4.33 5.08
N GLY A 259 -0.32 3.78 4.90
CA GLY A 259 -0.70 2.50 5.48
C GLY A 259 -0.34 1.35 4.55
N LEU A 260 -0.10 0.17 5.12
CA LEU A 260 0.35 -1.01 4.37
C LEU A 260 -0.64 -2.15 4.46
N VAL A 261 -1.07 -2.66 3.30
CA VAL A 261 -1.88 -3.87 3.17
C VAL A 261 -0.99 -5.04 2.78
N SER A 262 -1.02 -6.12 3.57
CA SER A 262 -0.25 -7.33 3.28
C SER A 262 -1.04 -8.30 2.41
N ILE A 263 -0.45 -8.71 1.28
CA ILE A 263 -0.96 -9.76 0.40
C ILE A 263 0.15 -10.75 0.04
N ALA A 264 -0.20 -11.93 -0.47
CA ALA A 264 0.79 -12.86 -0.99
C ALA A 264 1.37 -12.33 -2.32
N LEU A 265 2.67 -12.53 -2.56
CA LEU A 265 3.31 -12.20 -3.84
C LEU A 265 2.59 -12.86 -5.02
N SER A 266 2.16 -14.12 -4.85
CA SER A 266 1.41 -14.86 -5.86
C SER A 266 0.01 -14.32 -6.14
N SER A 267 -0.53 -13.45 -5.27
CA SER A 267 -1.80 -12.78 -5.53
C SER A 267 -1.69 -11.72 -6.62
N LEU A 268 -0.48 -11.20 -6.90
CA LEU A 268 -0.28 -10.16 -7.92
C LEU A 268 -0.60 -10.62 -9.34
N THR A 269 -0.51 -11.93 -9.61
CA THR A 269 -0.76 -12.50 -10.95
C THR A 269 -1.91 -13.51 -10.95
N ARG A 270 -2.71 -13.55 -9.89
CA ARG A 270 -3.74 -14.58 -9.68
C ARG A 270 -4.80 -14.63 -10.78
N THR A 271 -5.18 -13.48 -11.34
CA THR A 271 -6.15 -13.40 -12.45
C THR A 271 -5.56 -13.88 -13.78
N ARG A 272 -4.24 -14.12 -13.84
CA ARG A 272 -3.45 -14.49 -15.03
C ARG A 272 -3.44 -13.47 -16.18
N ALA A 273 -4.40 -12.54 -16.19
CA ALA A 273 -4.56 -11.52 -17.22
C ALA A 273 -3.70 -10.27 -16.99
N ALA A 274 -3.34 -9.97 -15.74
CA ALA A 274 -2.59 -8.76 -15.41
C ALA A 274 -1.77 -8.90 -14.13
N PHE A 275 -0.67 -8.15 -14.06
CA PHE A 275 0.04 -7.89 -12.81
C PHE A 275 -0.70 -6.81 -12.01
N HIS A 276 -1.53 -7.22 -11.06
CA HIS A 276 -2.43 -6.31 -10.35
C HIS A 276 -2.65 -6.74 -8.88
N PRO A 277 -2.49 -5.82 -7.90
CA PRO A 277 -2.72 -6.11 -6.48
C PRO A 277 -4.21 -6.13 -6.11
N ALA A 278 -5.01 -6.93 -6.81
CA ALA A 278 -6.47 -7.01 -6.65
C ALA A 278 -6.91 -7.27 -5.20
N ASP A 279 -6.20 -8.17 -4.51
CA ASP A 279 -6.49 -8.50 -3.10
C ASP A 279 -6.27 -7.31 -2.17
N ALA A 280 -5.24 -6.50 -2.43
CA ALA A 280 -5.00 -5.31 -1.63
C ALA A 280 -6.06 -4.25 -1.90
N HIS A 281 -6.47 -4.07 -3.16
CA HIS A 281 -7.54 -3.14 -3.53
C HIS A 281 -8.87 -3.52 -2.87
N LYS A 282 -9.20 -4.82 -2.81
CA LYS A 282 -10.38 -5.28 -2.08
C LYS A 282 -10.33 -4.92 -0.59
N ILE A 283 -9.19 -5.10 0.06
CA ILE A 283 -9.01 -4.69 1.47
C ILE A 283 -9.13 -3.16 1.60
N MET A 284 -8.58 -2.39 0.66
CA MET A 284 -8.74 -0.93 0.62
C MET A 284 -10.19 -0.50 0.39
N ASP A 285 -10.98 -1.28 -0.35
CA ASP A 285 -12.42 -1.09 -0.50
C ASP A 285 -13.15 -1.28 0.83
N GLU A 286 -12.85 -2.35 1.55
CA GLU A 286 -13.38 -2.58 2.90
C GLU A 286 -12.96 -1.48 3.88
N LEU A 287 -11.71 -1.01 3.82
CA LEU A 287 -11.23 0.12 4.63
C LEU A 287 -12.02 1.40 4.35
N TYR A 288 -12.31 1.67 3.07
CA TYR A 288 -13.08 2.84 2.65
C TYR A 288 -14.52 2.78 3.18
N VAL A 289 -15.18 1.62 3.05
CA VAL A 289 -16.52 1.41 3.62
C VAL A 289 -16.50 1.57 5.15
N ALA A 290 -15.48 1.02 5.82
CA ALA A 290 -15.31 1.18 7.26
C ALA A 290 -15.11 2.65 7.64
N GLN A 291 -14.41 3.45 6.83
CA GLN A 291 -14.26 4.90 7.06
C GLN A 291 -15.60 5.62 7.04
N GLU A 292 -16.43 5.35 6.02
CA GLU A 292 -17.74 5.99 5.87
C GLU A 292 -18.67 5.59 7.02
N GLY A 293 -18.64 4.31 7.41
CA GLY A 293 -19.40 3.80 8.55
C GLY A 293 -19.01 4.48 9.86
N ARG A 294 -17.71 4.60 10.14
CA ARG A 294 -17.22 5.33 11.34
C ARG A 294 -17.62 6.79 11.30
N TYR A 295 -17.44 7.46 10.16
CA TYR A 295 -17.77 8.87 10.00
C TYR A 295 -19.26 9.11 10.33
N ARG A 296 -20.16 8.37 9.69
CA ARG A 296 -21.62 8.51 9.89
C ARG A 296 -22.05 8.15 11.31
N TRP A 297 -21.48 7.09 11.88
CA TRP A 297 -21.78 6.69 13.26
C TRP A 297 -21.36 7.78 14.24
N ARG A 298 -20.17 8.36 14.07
CA ARG A 298 -19.68 9.42 14.94
C ARG A 298 -20.51 10.69 14.85
N ASP A 299 -20.82 11.11 13.62
CA ASP A 299 -21.66 12.29 13.36
C ASP A 299 -23.06 12.13 13.97
N ARG A 300 -23.69 10.96 13.78
CA ARG A 300 -24.99 10.63 14.39
C ARG A 300 -24.91 10.65 15.91
N ARG A 301 -23.90 10.01 16.50
CA ARG A 301 -23.76 9.94 17.96
C ARG A 301 -23.56 11.32 18.58
N ALA A 302 -22.79 12.20 17.94
CA ALA A 302 -22.61 13.56 18.40
C ALA A 302 -23.93 14.35 18.40
N ARG A 303 -24.79 14.15 17.39
CA ARG A 303 -26.14 14.75 17.33
C ARG A 303 -27.09 14.16 18.37
N GLU A 304 -27.05 12.84 18.58
CA GLU A 304 -27.84 12.16 19.63
C GLU A 304 -27.52 12.73 21.01
N VAL A 305 -26.23 12.85 21.35
CA VAL A 305 -25.80 13.43 22.63
C VAL A 305 -26.25 14.89 22.76
N TYR A 306 -26.15 15.68 21.68
CA TYR A 306 -26.65 17.05 21.66
C TYR A 306 -28.16 17.10 21.92
N ALA A 307 -28.94 16.24 21.24
CA ALA A 307 -30.38 16.17 21.40
C ALA A 307 -30.78 15.71 22.80
N GLU A 308 -30.11 14.69 23.36
CA GLU A 308 -30.32 14.21 24.74
C GLU A 308 -30.08 15.33 25.76
N ARG A 309 -29.05 16.15 25.55
CA ARG A 309 -28.69 17.26 26.46
C ARG A 309 -29.62 18.46 26.35
N ASN A 310 -30.11 18.75 25.16
CA ASN A 310 -31.03 19.87 24.88
C ASN A 310 -32.51 19.45 24.87
N ALA A 311 -32.81 18.19 25.21
CA ALA A 311 -34.18 17.72 25.33
C ALA A 311 -34.91 18.52 26.42
N PRO A 312 -36.16 18.95 26.17
CA PRO A 312 -36.98 19.58 27.19
C PRO A 312 -37.07 18.68 28.42
N ARG A 313 -36.78 19.24 29.61
CA ARG A 313 -36.88 18.47 30.85
C ARG A 313 -38.33 18.00 31.00
N PRO A 314 -38.59 16.70 31.26
CA PRO A 314 -39.95 16.23 31.44
C PRO A 314 -40.62 17.06 32.55
N PRO A 315 -41.91 17.42 32.38
CA PRO A 315 -42.63 18.17 33.39
C PRO A 315 -42.50 17.43 34.72
N ARG A 316 -42.07 18.15 35.76
CA ARG A 316 -41.98 17.61 37.10
C ARG A 316 -43.37 17.06 37.44
N PRO A 317 -43.51 15.81 37.93
CA PRO A 317 -44.77 15.35 38.46
C PRO A 317 -45.26 16.39 39.46
N ALA A 318 -46.48 16.91 39.25
CA ALA A 318 -47.10 17.79 40.22
C ALA A 318 -47.04 17.08 41.58
N ALA A 319 -46.62 17.79 42.62
CA ALA A 319 -46.60 17.24 43.96
C ALA A 319 -48.00 16.67 44.27
N PRO A 320 -48.11 15.47 44.86
CA PRO A 320 -49.40 14.90 45.21
C PRO A 320 -50.10 15.89 46.14
N VAL A 321 -51.23 16.42 45.68
CA VAL A 321 -52.16 17.16 46.52
C VAL A 321 -52.57 16.22 47.66
N PRO A 322 -52.51 16.64 48.93
CA PRO A 322 -52.90 15.77 50.03
C PRO A 322 -54.37 15.37 49.87
N ALA A 323 -54.60 14.05 49.93
CA ALA A 323 -55.92 13.46 49.81
C ALA A 323 -56.82 13.93 50.96
N ALA A 324 -57.94 14.55 50.63
CA ALA A 324 -59.08 14.64 51.55
C ALA A 324 -59.83 13.30 51.53
N GLU A 325 -60.20 12.82 52.71
CA GLU A 325 -60.81 11.53 53.00
C GLU A 325 -62.14 11.27 52.23
N ALA A 326 -62.33 10.01 51.84
CA ALA A 326 -63.51 9.42 51.20
C ALA A 326 -64.70 9.25 52.19
N PRO A 327 -65.94 8.84 51.81
CA PRO A 327 -66.25 7.49 51.29
C PRO A 327 -67.41 7.43 50.22
N ALA A 328 -67.34 6.57 49.19
CA ALA A 328 -67.73 5.15 49.07
C ALA A 328 -69.18 4.89 48.60
N ALA A 329 -69.32 4.14 47.50
CA ALA A 329 -70.25 3.02 47.27
C ALA A 329 -70.23 2.60 45.78
N THR A 330 -69.72 1.40 45.43
CA THR A 330 -70.48 0.18 45.00
C THR A 330 -71.21 0.35 43.65
N THR A 331 -71.09 -0.45 42.58
CA THR A 331 -70.98 -1.91 42.47
C THR A 331 -70.62 -2.29 41.00
N GLU A 332 -69.85 -3.36 40.84
CA GLU A 332 -69.53 -4.19 39.64
C GLU A 332 -70.76 -5.05 39.14
N PRO A 333 -70.65 -6.00 38.16
CA PRO A 333 -69.85 -6.11 36.91
C PRO A 333 -70.57 -6.84 35.71
N ALA A 334 -69.79 -7.08 34.64
CA ALA A 334 -69.81 -8.21 33.68
C ALA A 334 -70.74 -8.11 32.44
N THR A 335 -70.48 -8.61 31.22
CA THR A 335 -69.55 -9.65 30.70
C THR A 335 -69.45 -9.60 29.14
N VAL A 336 -68.22 -9.75 28.60
CA VAL A 336 -67.69 -10.52 27.42
C VAL A 336 -68.43 -10.69 26.07
N ALA A 337 -67.74 -10.22 25.01
CA ALA A 337 -67.38 -10.75 23.66
C ALA A 337 -68.33 -11.59 22.75
N GLU A 338 -68.36 -11.25 21.45
CA GLU A 338 -67.96 -12.13 20.32
C GLU A 338 -67.85 -11.39 18.96
N LEU A 339 -66.84 -11.75 18.16
CA LEU A 339 -66.64 -11.55 16.70
C LEU A 339 -66.86 -12.94 16.05
N PRO A 340 -67.16 -13.15 14.74
CA PRO A 340 -66.41 -12.55 13.60
C PRO A 340 -67.20 -12.39 12.28
N GLN A 341 -66.57 -11.79 11.24
CA GLN A 341 -66.42 -12.36 9.88
C GLN A 341 -65.99 -11.29 8.85
N SER A 342 -65.00 -11.66 8.01
CA SER A 342 -64.65 -11.01 6.74
C SER A 342 -65.51 -11.59 5.60
N PRO A 343 -65.65 -10.92 4.44
CA PRO A 343 -64.75 -11.26 3.32
C PRO A 343 -64.38 -10.14 2.32
N GLU A 344 -63.22 -10.41 1.68
CA GLU A 344 -62.84 -10.22 0.27
C GLU A 344 -62.53 -8.87 -0.39
N ALA A 345 -61.63 -9.00 -1.37
CA ALA A 345 -60.81 -8.01 -2.03
C ALA A 345 -61.42 -7.51 -3.35
N THR A 346 -61.10 -6.27 -3.72
CA THR A 346 -60.73 -5.80 -5.07
C THR A 346 -60.27 -4.35 -4.91
N GLY A 347 -59.10 -3.93 -5.40
CA GLY A 347 -58.87 -3.64 -6.80
C GLY A 347 -57.94 -2.42 -6.91
N ARG A 348 -56.80 -2.66 -7.52
CA ARG A 348 -55.71 -1.79 -8.00
C ARG A 348 -56.18 -0.51 -8.72
N GLN A 349 -55.52 0.64 -8.48
CA GLN A 349 -54.93 1.50 -9.53
C GLN A 349 -54.16 2.72 -8.99
N ASP A 350 -53.08 3.03 -9.72
CA ASP A 350 -52.05 4.06 -9.56
C ASP A 350 -52.53 5.51 -9.82
N ALA A 351 -51.58 6.44 -9.62
CA ALA A 351 -51.52 7.86 -10.04
C ALA A 351 -51.86 8.86 -8.90
N GLU A 352 -51.14 9.97 -8.65
CA GLU A 352 -50.00 10.64 -9.26
C GLU A 352 -49.60 11.76 -8.29
N ALA A 353 -48.31 12.04 -8.16
CA ALA A 353 -47.79 13.15 -7.34
C ALA A 353 -47.41 14.34 -8.24
N PRO A 354 -47.64 15.59 -7.80
CA PRO A 354 -46.89 16.73 -8.28
C PRO A 354 -45.86 17.21 -7.24
N ALA A 355 -44.68 17.58 -7.74
CA ALA A 355 -43.55 18.18 -7.03
C ALA A 355 -43.88 19.57 -6.43
N PRO A 356 -42.94 20.15 -5.65
CA PRO A 356 -42.16 21.21 -6.28
C PRO A 356 -40.67 21.29 -5.90
N SER A 357 -39.98 21.95 -6.83
CA SER A 357 -38.63 22.52 -6.91
C SER A 357 -38.00 23.10 -5.65
N ALA A 358 -36.66 23.07 -5.57
CA ALA A 358 -35.81 24.26 -5.33
C ALA A 358 -34.31 23.92 -5.43
N ASP A 359 -33.61 24.76 -6.19
CA ASP A 359 -32.16 24.89 -6.29
C ASP A 359 -31.48 25.06 -4.91
N LEU A 360 -30.28 24.49 -4.76
CA LEU A 360 -29.32 24.86 -3.72
C LEU A 360 -27.94 25.15 -4.35
N PRO A 361 -27.26 26.25 -3.96
CA PRO A 361 -25.94 26.62 -4.47
C PRO A 361 -24.83 25.76 -3.85
N GLN A 362 -23.81 25.43 -4.65
CA GLN A 362 -22.55 24.84 -4.21
C GLN A 362 -21.60 25.92 -3.68
N ASP A 363 -21.25 25.88 -2.40
CA ASP A 363 -20.13 26.64 -1.84
C ASP A 363 -18.90 25.74 -1.63
N PHE A 364 -17.78 26.14 -2.25
CA PHE A 364 -16.45 25.57 -2.06
C PHE A 364 -15.84 26.04 -0.71
N PRO A 365 -15.02 25.23 -0.01
CA PRO A 365 -14.31 25.69 1.17
C PRO A 365 -13.02 26.48 0.83
N PRO A 366 -12.58 27.40 1.71
CA PRO A 366 -11.42 28.28 1.49
C PRO A 366 -10.06 27.55 1.65
N PRO A 367 -8.94 28.13 1.17
CA PRO A 367 -7.62 27.48 1.18
C PRO A 367 -7.03 27.35 2.60
N PRO A 368 -6.17 26.34 2.85
CA PRO A 368 -5.61 26.09 4.18
C PRO A 368 -4.52 27.10 4.58
N ALA A 369 -4.50 27.42 5.88
CA ALA A 369 -3.52 28.29 6.54
C ALA A 369 -2.10 27.68 6.59
N ALA A 370 -1.11 28.55 6.69
CA ALA A 370 0.33 28.26 6.65
C ALA A 370 0.79 27.19 7.69
N PRO A 371 1.84 26.41 7.38
CA PRO A 371 2.30 25.32 8.24
C PRO A 371 2.97 25.84 9.53
N PRO A 372 2.90 25.08 10.65
CA PRO A 372 3.54 25.46 11.91
C PRO A 372 5.06 25.28 11.87
N THR A 373 5.76 26.19 12.56
CA THR A 373 7.22 26.18 12.77
C THR A 373 7.65 24.94 13.58
N ILE A 374 8.68 24.23 13.08
CA ILE A 374 9.25 23.03 13.69
C ILE A 374 10.23 23.44 14.82
N PRO A 375 10.14 22.88 16.04
CA PRO A 375 11.14 23.11 17.09
C PRO A 375 12.44 22.32 16.82
N PRO A 376 13.61 22.79 17.29
CA PRO A 376 14.89 22.12 17.06
C PRO A 376 14.96 20.75 17.77
N PRO A 377 15.77 19.81 17.24
CA PRO A 377 15.80 18.43 17.70
C PRO A 377 16.41 18.29 19.12
N PRO A 378 15.92 17.33 19.94
CA PRO A 378 16.53 17.00 21.23
C PRO A 378 17.87 16.27 21.04
N GLN A 379 18.83 16.56 21.93
CA GLN A 379 20.14 15.90 21.99
C GLN A 379 20.02 14.43 22.44
N ASP A 380 20.91 13.59 21.92
CA ASP A 380 20.91 12.12 22.00
C ASP A 380 20.79 11.53 23.42
N PRO A 381 19.96 10.48 23.63
CA PRO A 381 20.05 9.63 24.81
C PRO A 381 21.08 8.49 24.62
N PRO A 382 21.64 7.94 25.72
CA PRO A 382 22.74 6.97 25.67
C PRO A 382 22.31 5.58 25.17
N ALA A 383 23.28 4.85 24.64
CA ALA A 383 23.14 3.55 24.00
C ALA A 383 22.44 2.49 24.87
N VAL A 384 21.41 1.84 24.30
CA VAL A 384 20.70 0.70 24.91
C VAL A 384 20.94 -0.57 24.09
N SER A 385 21.34 -1.64 24.79
CA SER A 385 21.66 -2.98 24.29
C SER A 385 20.51 -3.67 23.51
N PRO A 386 20.82 -4.64 22.62
CA PRO A 386 19.86 -5.22 21.69
C PRO A 386 18.80 -6.10 22.37
N VAL A 387 17.52 -5.85 22.04
CA VAL A 387 16.35 -6.62 22.50
C VAL A 387 16.15 -7.87 21.61
N PRO A 388 15.70 -9.01 22.15
CA PRO A 388 15.58 -10.26 21.40
C PRO A 388 14.42 -10.26 20.38
N ARG A 389 14.68 -10.78 19.18
CA ARG A 389 13.71 -10.99 18.08
C ARG A 389 12.48 -11.80 18.53
N GLN A 390 11.31 -11.17 18.61
CA GLN A 390 10.05 -11.88 18.80
C GLN A 390 9.54 -12.51 17.49
N ARG A 391 9.58 -13.85 17.46
CA ARG A 391 8.92 -14.71 16.48
C ARG A 391 7.42 -14.84 16.82
N ARG A 392 6.51 -14.13 16.14
CA ARG A 392 5.06 -14.41 16.18
C ARG A 392 4.33 -13.95 14.90
N TRP A 393 4.40 -14.72 13.80
CA TRP A 393 3.53 -14.50 12.62
C TRP A 393 2.97 -15.79 11.99
N THR A 394 3.28 -16.96 12.52
CA THR A 394 2.78 -18.25 12.01
C THR A 394 1.26 -18.46 12.15
N ASP A 395 0.56 -17.59 12.89
CA ASP A 395 -0.89 -17.76 13.15
C ASP A 395 -1.80 -17.10 12.11
N ALA A 396 -1.35 -16.04 11.41
CA ALA A 396 -2.18 -15.35 10.42
C ALA A 396 -2.44 -16.19 9.15
N LEU A 397 -1.48 -17.02 8.74
CA LEU A 397 -1.62 -17.88 7.54
C LEU A 397 -2.42 -19.16 7.81
N ARG A 398 -2.60 -19.56 9.09
CA ARG A 398 -3.37 -20.76 9.43
C ARG A 398 -4.88 -20.56 9.26
N VAL A 399 -5.36 -19.32 9.37
CA VAL A 399 -6.78 -18.97 9.23
C VAL A 399 -7.25 -18.98 7.76
N LEU A 400 -6.37 -18.66 6.80
CA LEU A 400 -6.71 -18.65 5.37
C LEU A 400 -6.73 -20.05 4.73
N ARG A 401 -6.04 -21.05 5.29
CA ARG A 401 -6.08 -22.44 4.78
C ARG A 401 -7.30 -23.24 5.23
N ARG A 402 -7.96 -22.88 6.34
CA ARG A 402 -9.17 -23.60 6.82
C ARG A 402 -10.47 -23.23 6.08
N ARG A 403 -10.48 -22.21 5.23
CA ARG A 403 -11.65 -21.79 4.44
C ARG A 403 -11.69 -22.31 3.00
N ARG A 404 -10.76 -23.17 2.59
CA ARG A 404 -10.77 -23.86 1.29
C ARG A 404 -10.93 -25.37 1.38
N GLY A 405 -11.28 -25.88 2.55
CA GLY A 405 -11.43 -27.32 2.81
C GLY A 405 -12.63 -27.65 3.69
N GLN A 406 -13.71 -26.87 3.61
CA GLN A 406 -15.03 -27.23 4.12
C GLN A 406 -16.06 -26.96 3.05
#